data_AF-A0A924DJ99-F1
#
_entry.id   AF-A0A924DJ99-F1
#
_cell.length_a   1.000
_cell.length_b   1.000
_cell.length_c   1.000
_cell.angle_alpha   90.00
_cell.angle_beta   90.00
_cell.angle_gamma   90.00
#
_symmetry.space_group_name_H-M   'P 1'
#
loop_
_entity.id
_entity.type
_entity.pdbx_description
1 polymer ?
#
loop_
_entity_poly.entity_id
_entity_poly.type
_entity_poly.pdbx_seq_one_letter_code
_entity_poly.pdbx_strand_id
1 'polypeptide(L)'
;MKKFKIILLTLSLGNTTINSSVISAQNSVNCDLTLKTTIQGFKVYKHNPSGTIMFRAKLAIDSDGSPRAYGPNNSGLDYTANAGSPGNWWGVVTNNSGNPVIQGSGSPYPGMYVSTTSLINTAYAATSPFRYVNSEAIPFFVLPTAVKTLGNIQLGDIGYVYNTLTGLGCYAIFADGGPAGKLGEASIYLANQIGVNSNARSGGTSQGIIDYIVFPGSGAGQGVHKTIGEINTIGAAKIATVGGTGITGCLNTNSCGMPSGLTVSLLAPTSATLNWTAVSGANSYTVKYKKTSLFTWTTISSTTTSKAISGLTASTSYQFQVQAVCSSAGAYSAAATFTTLASTSTSST
;
A
#
# COMPACT_ATOMS: atom_id res chain seq x y z
N MET A 1 35.42 -36.29 -39.74
CA MET A 1 34.03 -36.58 -39.35
C MET A 1 34.04 -37.44 -38.08
N LYS A 2 33.89 -36.83 -36.90
CA LYS A 2 33.77 -37.55 -35.62
C LYS A 2 32.30 -37.54 -35.21
N LYS A 3 31.66 -38.71 -35.21
CA LYS A 3 30.27 -38.91 -34.75
C LYS A 3 30.24 -38.88 -33.23
N PHE A 4 29.56 -37.90 -32.62
CA PHE A 4 29.21 -37.92 -31.20
C PHE A 4 27.90 -38.72 -31.02
N LYS A 5 27.95 -39.70 -30.12
CA LYS A 5 26.83 -40.58 -29.75
C LYS A 5 26.07 -39.91 -28.61
N ILE A 6 24.86 -39.42 -28.88
CA ILE A 6 23.96 -38.88 -27.85
C ILE A 6 23.34 -40.07 -27.10
N ILE A 7 23.63 -40.16 -25.80
CA ILE A 7 22.95 -41.08 -24.88
C ILE A 7 21.66 -40.38 -24.44
N LEU A 8 20.52 -40.90 -24.89
CA LEU A 8 19.20 -40.50 -24.38
C LEU A 8 18.98 -41.22 -23.05
N LEU A 9 19.04 -40.50 -21.92
CA LEU A 9 18.48 -40.99 -20.67
C LEU A 9 16.96 -40.86 -20.73
N THR A 10 16.26 -41.99 -20.87
CA THR A 10 14.81 -42.08 -20.63
C THR A 10 14.57 -42.04 -19.12
N LEU A 11 14.09 -40.91 -18.61
CA LEU A 11 13.50 -40.82 -17.27
C LEU A 11 12.05 -41.32 -17.34
N SER A 12 11.78 -42.41 -16.64
CA SER A 12 10.43 -42.94 -16.37
C SER A 12 9.63 -41.91 -15.57
N LEU A 13 8.58 -41.35 -16.15
CA LEU A 13 7.60 -40.55 -15.43
C LEU A 13 6.65 -41.50 -14.69
N GLY A 14 6.90 -41.67 -13.39
CA GLY A 14 5.95 -42.29 -12.48
C GLY A 14 4.63 -41.51 -12.50
N ASN A 15 3.54 -42.22 -12.76
CA ASN A 15 2.19 -41.70 -12.79
C ASN A 15 1.73 -41.43 -11.35
N THR A 16 2.02 -40.23 -10.83
CA THR A 16 1.43 -39.76 -9.58
C THR A 16 0.23 -38.90 -9.92
N THR A 17 -0.96 -39.45 -9.70
CA THR A 17 -2.23 -38.72 -9.70
C THR A 17 -2.12 -37.55 -8.72
N ILE A 18 -1.94 -36.33 -9.24
CA ILE A 18 -2.02 -35.12 -8.41
C ILE A 18 -3.49 -34.92 -8.10
N ASN A 19 -3.88 -35.17 -6.85
CA ASN A 19 -5.15 -34.70 -6.31
C ASN A 19 -5.21 -33.18 -6.48
N SER A 20 -6.15 -32.71 -7.31
CA SER A 20 -6.43 -31.29 -7.57
C SER A 20 -7.10 -30.59 -6.38
N SER A 21 -6.54 -30.76 -5.18
CA SER A 21 -6.97 -30.12 -3.95
C SER A 21 -5.81 -29.35 -3.32
N VAL A 22 -5.18 -28.48 -4.10
CA VAL A 22 -4.57 -27.25 -3.60
C VAL A 22 -5.11 -26.11 -4.46
N ILE A 23 -6.42 -25.84 -4.30
CA ILE A 23 -6.92 -24.49 -4.54
C ILE A 23 -6.13 -23.66 -3.54
N SER A 24 -5.20 -22.84 -4.03
CA SER A 24 -4.53 -21.84 -3.21
C SER A 24 -5.61 -21.10 -2.43
N ALA A 25 -5.62 -21.23 -1.11
CA ALA A 25 -6.29 -20.25 -0.28
C ALA A 25 -5.62 -18.92 -0.62
N GLN A 26 -6.23 -18.14 -1.51
CA GLN A 26 -6.00 -16.71 -1.56
C GLN A 26 -6.38 -16.26 -0.15
N ASN A 27 -5.39 -16.12 0.74
CA ASN A 27 -5.60 -15.48 2.02
C ASN A 27 -6.23 -14.13 1.66
N SER A 28 -7.54 -14.01 1.86
CA SER A 28 -8.26 -12.78 1.56
C SER A 28 -7.60 -11.70 2.39
N VAL A 29 -6.95 -10.75 1.72
CA VAL A 29 -6.27 -9.63 2.36
C VAL A 29 -7.30 -8.92 3.24
N ASN A 30 -6.99 -8.77 4.53
CA ASN A 30 -7.84 -8.03 5.43
C ASN A 30 -7.73 -6.54 5.11
N CYS A 31 -8.84 -5.90 4.73
CA CYS A 31 -8.89 -4.46 4.43
C CYS A 31 -9.60 -3.68 5.53
N ASP A 32 -9.48 -4.11 6.80
CA ASP A 32 -9.96 -3.36 7.94
C ASP A 32 -9.08 -2.10 8.16
N LEU A 33 -9.51 -1.00 7.53
CA LEU A 33 -8.85 0.28 7.51
C LEU A 33 -9.64 1.34 8.29
N THR A 34 -8.95 2.15 9.09
CA THR A 34 -9.48 3.36 9.71
C THR A 34 -8.89 4.59 9.04
N LEU A 35 -9.73 5.48 8.50
CA LEU A 35 -9.28 6.79 8.01
C LEU A 35 -8.74 7.61 9.19
N LYS A 36 -7.51 8.12 9.07
CA LYS A 36 -6.85 8.92 10.11
C LYS A 36 -6.83 10.40 9.80
N THR A 37 -6.54 10.75 8.55
CA THR A 37 -6.48 12.14 8.11
C THR A 37 -6.59 12.23 6.58
N THR A 38 -6.73 13.45 6.08
CA THR A 38 -6.64 13.78 4.66
C THR A 38 -5.63 14.91 4.48
N ILE A 39 -4.64 14.71 3.62
CA ILE A 39 -3.58 15.69 3.32
C ILE A 39 -3.56 15.92 1.82
N GLN A 40 -3.72 17.18 1.38
CA GLN A 40 -3.85 17.54 -0.05
C GLN A 40 -4.95 16.77 -0.79
N GLY A 41 -6.04 16.39 -0.09
CA GLY A 41 -7.11 15.58 -0.65
C GLY A 41 -6.83 14.07 -0.69
N PHE A 42 -5.61 13.63 -0.36
CA PHE A 42 -5.27 12.21 -0.26
C PHE A 42 -5.58 11.68 1.14
N LYS A 43 -6.30 10.55 1.18
CA LYS A 43 -6.71 9.89 2.42
C LYS A 43 -5.58 9.03 2.97
N VAL A 44 -5.33 9.14 4.27
CA VAL A 44 -4.33 8.35 5.00
C VAL A 44 -5.04 7.43 5.97
N TYR A 45 -4.77 6.14 5.87
CA TYR A 45 -5.41 5.08 6.62
C TYR A 45 -4.44 4.40 7.57
N LYS A 46 -4.97 3.87 8.66
CA LYS A 46 -4.32 2.85 9.49
C LYS A 46 -4.98 1.50 9.20
N HIS A 47 -4.20 0.50 8.85
CA HIS A 47 -4.65 -0.89 8.84
C HIS A 47 -4.73 -1.39 10.28
N ASN A 48 -5.94 -1.65 10.77
CA ASN A 48 -6.19 -1.91 12.18
C ASN A 48 -5.45 -3.15 12.71
N PRO A 49 -5.40 -4.28 11.98
CA PRO A 49 -4.71 -5.49 12.45
C PRO A 49 -3.20 -5.35 12.64
N SER A 50 -2.51 -4.60 11.76
CA SER A 50 -1.03 -4.52 11.78
C SER A 50 -0.48 -3.19 12.26
N GLY A 51 -1.30 -2.14 12.31
CA GLY A 51 -0.84 -0.77 12.54
C GLY A 51 -0.11 -0.13 11.35
N THR A 52 -0.02 -0.80 10.20
CA THR A 52 0.52 -0.26 8.95
C THR A 52 -0.20 1.03 8.58
N ILE A 53 0.54 2.04 8.14
CA ILE A 53 -0.02 3.29 7.63
C ILE A 53 0.00 3.24 6.11
N MET A 54 -1.14 3.54 5.49
CA MET A 54 -1.36 3.32 4.07
C MET A 54 -2.00 4.55 3.43
N PHE A 55 -1.53 4.96 2.26
CA PHE A 55 -2.16 6.03 1.49
C PHE A 55 -1.84 5.91 0.01
N ARG A 56 -2.74 6.44 -0.83
CA ARG A 56 -2.52 6.62 -2.26
C ARG A 56 -2.36 8.10 -2.55
N ALA A 57 -1.26 8.49 -3.16
CA ALA A 57 -0.93 9.89 -3.45
C ALA A 57 -0.24 10.06 -4.81
N LYS A 58 0.03 11.32 -5.12
CA LYS A 58 0.99 11.74 -6.15
C LYS A 58 2.42 11.31 -5.77
N LEU A 59 3.39 11.61 -6.63
CA LEU A 59 4.82 11.48 -6.30
C LEU A 59 5.60 12.64 -6.90
N ALA A 60 6.28 13.42 -6.06
CA ALA A 60 7.35 14.34 -6.47
C ALA A 60 8.71 13.68 -6.29
N ILE A 61 9.70 14.12 -7.07
CA ILE A 61 11.07 13.62 -6.96
C ILE A 61 11.77 14.40 -5.86
N ASP A 62 12.32 13.66 -4.91
CA ASP A 62 13.22 14.20 -3.90
C ASP A 62 14.66 13.83 -4.28
N SER A 63 15.47 14.86 -4.55
CA SER A 63 16.87 14.70 -4.92
C SER A 63 17.81 14.79 -3.73
N ASP A 64 17.30 15.13 -2.54
CA ASP A 64 18.09 15.36 -1.35
C ASP A 64 18.98 14.16 -0.99
N GLY A 65 20.18 14.46 -0.49
CA GLY A 65 21.23 13.51 -0.20
C GLY A 65 22.00 12.98 -1.42
N SER A 66 21.57 13.22 -2.67
CA SER A 66 22.45 12.97 -3.82
C SER A 66 23.69 13.87 -3.71
N PRO A 67 24.91 13.30 -3.87
CA PRO A 67 26.15 14.09 -3.94
C PRO A 67 26.18 15.12 -5.08
N ARG A 68 25.21 15.14 -6.00
CA ARG A 68 25.10 16.15 -7.06
C ARG A 68 23.70 16.74 -7.17
N ALA A 69 22.89 16.67 -6.11
CA ALA A 69 21.57 17.28 -6.05
C ALA A 69 21.63 18.78 -6.36
N TYR A 70 22.54 19.49 -5.69
CA TYR A 70 22.68 20.94 -5.74
C TYR A 70 24.14 21.37 -5.92
N GLY A 71 24.35 22.51 -6.58
CA GLY A 71 25.68 23.06 -6.78
C GLY A 71 25.66 24.53 -7.20
N PRO A 72 26.82 25.18 -7.23
CA PRO A 72 26.95 26.56 -7.67
C PRO A 72 26.32 26.80 -9.05
N ASN A 73 25.75 27.98 -9.27
CA ASN A 73 25.14 28.36 -10.55
C ASN A 73 24.02 27.42 -11.03
N ASN A 74 23.30 26.79 -10.10
CA ASN A 74 22.19 25.89 -10.42
C ASN A 74 22.60 24.68 -11.28
N SER A 75 23.83 24.17 -11.06
CA SER A 75 24.44 23.09 -11.85
C SER A 75 23.99 21.67 -11.46
N GLY A 76 23.29 21.53 -10.34
CA GLY A 76 22.86 20.23 -9.81
C GLY A 76 21.70 19.58 -10.56
N LEU A 77 21.36 18.36 -10.13
CA LEU A 77 20.21 17.61 -10.64
C LEU A 77 18.90 18.38 -10.47
N ASP A 78 18.75 19.07 -9.34
CA ASP A 78 17.58 19.88 -9.04
C ASP A 78 17.94 21.37 -8.98
N TYR A 79 16.90 22.20 -8.90
CA TYR A 79 17.06 23.63 -8.71
C TYR A 79 17.68 23.90 -7.35
N THR A 80 18.78 24.64 -7.29
CA THR A 80 19.46 25.00 -6.03
C THR A 80 18.54 25.75 -5.08
N ALA A 81 17.55 26.49 -5.61
CA ALA A 81 16.52 27.15 -4.81
C ALA A 81 15.63 26.18 -4.02
N ASN A 82 15.53 24.91 -4.41
CA ASN A 82 14.78 23.90 -3.69
C ASN A 82 15.50 23.45 -2.41
N ALA A 83 16.82 23.63 -2.33
CA ALA A 83 17.61 23.40 -1.12
C ALA A 83 17.53 24.57 -0.11
N GLY A 84 16.96 25.71 -0.52
CA GLY A 84 16.87 26.92 0.26
C GLY A 84 17.51 28.13 -0.41
N SER A 85 17.88 29.11 0.42
CA SER A 85 18.44 30.38 -0.01
C SER A 85 19.49 30.88 0.99
N PRO A 86 20.38 31.83 0.61
CA PRO A 86 21.35 32.42 1.54
C PRO A 86 20.72 32.81 2.88
N GLY A 87 21.28 32.33 4.00
CA GLY A 87 20.77 32.56 5.34
C GLY A 87 19.64 31.60 5.80
N ASN A 88 19.09 30.77 4.92
CA ASN A 88 18.06 29.78 5.26
C ASN A 88 18.13 28.57 4.29
N TRP A 89 19.06 27.66 4.56
CA TRP A 89 19.25 26.43 3.80
C TRP A 89 18.69 25.24 4.59
N TRP A 90 17.96 24.36 3.91
CA TRP A 90 17.39 23.14 4.51
C TRP A 90 17.78 21.85 3.78
N GLY A 91 18.20 21.93 2.51
CA GLY A 91 18.63 20.78 1.70
C GLY A 91 20.14 20.63 1.53
N VAL A 92 20.95 21.53 2.12
CA VAL A 92 22.42 21.50 2.07
C VAL A 92 23.05 21.86 3.41
N VAL A 93 24.25 21.35 3.65
CA VAL A 93 25.07 21.71 4.81
C VAL A 93 25.65 23.09 4.62
N THR A 94 25.62 23.93 5.66
CA THR A 94 26.27 25.24 5.69
C THR A 94 27.46 25.28 6.64
N ASN A 95 28.45 26.11 6.32
CA ASN A 95 29.51 26.45 7.26
C ASN A 95 29.03 27.48 8.31
N ASN A 96 29.92 27.91 9.22
CA ASN A 96 29.61 28.87 10.28
C ASN A 96 29.18 30.25 9.77
N SER A 97 29.45 30.57 8.50
CA SER A 97 29.02 31.81 7.86
C SER A 97 27.68 31.67 7.12
N GLY A 98 27.02 30.51 7.20
CA GLY A 98 25.76 30.23 6.50
C GLY A 98 25.92 29.95 5.01
N ASN A 99 27.15 29.76 4.52
CA ASN A 99 27.41 29.43 3.12
C ASN A 99 27.39 27.90 2.90
N PRO A 100 26.80 27.40 1.79
CA PRO A 100 26.81 25.98 1.48
C PRO A 100 28.23 25.40 1.44
N VAL A 101 28.41 24.24 2.04
CA VAL A 101 29.68 23.50 2.04
C VAL A 101 29.86 22.85 0.67
N ILE A 102 30.99 23.14 0.04
CA ILE A 102 31.39 22.57 -1.25
C ILE A 102 32.22 21.31 -1.00
N GLN A 103 31.89 20.25 -1.73
CA GLN A 103 32.62 19.00 -1.76
C GLN A 103 34.05 19.20 -2.28
N GLY A 104 35.02 18.68 -1.52
CA GLY A 104 36.44 18.70 -1.90
C GLY A 104 36.81 17.58 -2.88
N SER A 105 38.08 17.54 -3.29
CA SER A 105 38.61 16.60 -4.29
C SER A 105 38.45 15.11 -3.94
N GLY A 106 38.35 14.76 -2.64
CA GLY A 106 38.14 13.39 -2.17
C GLY A 106 36.67 12.96 -2.05
N SER A 107 35.72 13.84 -2.39
CA SER A 107 34.29 13.54 -2.37
C SER A 107 33.80 13.04 -3.74
N PRO A 108 32.62 12.38 -3.81
CA PRO A 108 32.11 11.82 -5.06
C PRO A 108 31.89 12.84 -6.18
N TYR A 109 31.57 14.10 -5.86
CA TYR A 109 31.39 15.18 -6.83
C TYR A 109 32.04 16.48 -6.35
N PRO A 110 33.36 16.64 -6.55
CA PRO A 110 34.06 17.87 -6.18
C PRO A 110 33.42 19.10 -6.85
N GLY A 111 33.24 20.18 -6.09
CA GLY A 111 32.60 21.41 -6.56
C GLY A 111 31.08 21.50 -6.38
N MET A 112 30.41 20.38 -6.04
CA MET A 112 28.98 20.36 -5.70
C MET A 112 28.75 20.65 -4.22
N TYR A 113 27.53 21.05 -3.84
CA TYR A 113 27.18 21.22 -2.44
C TYR A 113 26.97 19.87 -1.75
N VAL A 114 27.17 19.81 -0.44
CA VAL A 114 26.83 18.64 0.37
C VAL A 114 25.33 18.67 0.66
N SER A 115 24.55 17.89 -0.08
CA SER A 115 23.10 17.76 0.10
C SER A 115 22.76 16.84 1.28
N THR A 116 21.65 17.10 1.95
CA THR A 116 21.29 16.48 3.23
C THR A 116 19.97 15.74 3.18
N THR A 117 19.89 14.60 3.86
CA THR A 117 18.62 13.95 4.26
C THR A 117 18.45 13.95 5.78
N SER A 118 17.23 13.79 6.28
CA SER A 118 16.98 13.65 7.73
C SER A 118 17.57 12.37 8.35
N LEU A 119 17.56 11.25 7.64
CA LEU A 119 18.25 10.02 8.04
C LEU A 119 19.73 10.17 7.73
N ILE A 120 20.57 9.93 8.74
CA ILE A 120 22.01 10.13 8.65
C ILE A 120 22.82 8.93 9.14
N ASN A 121 24.04 8.82 8.62
CA ASN A 121 25.08 7.96 9.15
C ASN A 121 26.08 8.75 9.99
N THR A 122 26.00 8.60 11.31
CA THR A 122 26.80 9.37 12.27
C THR A 122 28.28 9.03 12.25
N ALA A 123 28.70 7.94 11.58
CA ALA A 123 30.10 7.60 11.39
C ALA A 123 30.84 8.59 10.49
N TYR A 124 30.11 9.37 9.67
CA TYR A 124 30.68 10.39 8.79
C TYR A 124 30.45 11.80 9.34
N ALA A 125 31.41 12.71 9.14
CA ALA A 125 31.26 14.12 9.50
C ALA A 125 30.07 14.79 8.79
N ALA A 126 29.50 15.84 9.37
CA ALA A 126 28.39 16.59 8.77
C ALA A 126 28.68 17.07 7.34
N THR A 127 29.92 17.46 7.06
CA THR A 127 30.36 17.92 5.74
C THR A 127 30.66 16.80 4.74
N SER A 128 30.48 15.53 5.13
CA SER A 128 30.70 14.40 4.25
C SER A 128 29.40 14.04 3.51
N PRO A 129 29.40 13.96 2.16
CA PRO A 129 28.22 13.51 1.43
C PRO A 129 27.84 12.06 1.75
N PHE A 130 28.76 11.23 2.26
CA PHE A 130 28.47 9.87 2.71
C PHE A 130 27.63 9.80 3.99
N ARG A 131 27.47 10.92 4.71
CA ARG A 131 26.61 11.02 5.89
C ARG A 131 25.13 10.90 5.54
N TYR A 132 24.72 11.24 4.32
CA TYR A 132 23.32 11.36 3.93
C TYR A 132 22.92 10.24 2.96
N VAL A 133 21.62 9.94 2.91
CA VAL A 133 21.10 8.86 2.06
C VAL A 133 21.09 9.33 0.61
N ASN A 134 21.89 8.70 -0.24
CA ASN A 134 21.99 9.09 -1.65
C ASN A 134 20.71 8.73 -2.44
N SER A 135 19.94 9.74 -2.86
CA SER A 135 18.68 9.58 -3.60
C SER A 135 18.84 8.88 -4.96
N GLU A 136 20.02 8.92 -5.58
CA GLU A 136 20.30 8.21 -6.84
C GLU A 136 20.60 6.72 -6.64
N ALA A 137 20.92 6.30 -5.41
CA ALA A 137 21.42 4.96 -5.13
C ALA A 137 20.52 4.15 -4.17
N ILE A 138 19.74 4.81 -3.31
CA ILE A 138 18.92 4.14 -2.30
C ILE A 138 17.45 4.49 -2.53
N PRO A 139 16.55 3.49 -2.61
CA PRO A 139 15.11 3.74 -2.65
C PRO A 139 14.66 4.29 -1.29
N PHE A 140 14.18 5.53 -1.27
CA PHE A 140 13.56 6.10 -0.09
C PHE A 140 12.28 6.85 -0.42
N PHE A 141 11.43 7.02 0.59
CA PHE A 141 10.28 7.91 0.54
C PHE A 141 10.35 8.95 1.67
N VAL A 142 9.57 10.01 1.48
CA VAL A 142 9.45 11.15 2.40
C VAL A 142 8.07 11.13 3.03
N LEU A 143 8.00 11.42 4.33
CA LEU A 143 6.74 11.57 5.05
C LEU A 143 6.68 12.90 5.80
N PRO A 144 5.53 13.57 5.78
CA PRO A 144 5.30 14.74 6.60
C PRO A 144 5.17 14.36 8.08
N THR A 145 5.48 15.31 8.97
CA THR A 145 5.29 15.15 10.42
C THR A 145 3.88 14.67 10.80
N ALA A 146 2.86 15.15 10.09
CA ALA A 146 1.46 14.75 10.30
C ALA A 146 1.19 13.25 10.08
N VAL A 147 1.98 12.56 9.25
CA VAL A 147 1.87 11.10 9.06
C VAL A 147 2.72 10.34 10.08
N LYS A 148 3.90 10.87 10.42
CA LYS A 148 4.82 10.24 11.39
C LYS A 148 4.14 9.95 12.72
N THR A 149 3.32 10.87 13.21
CA THR A 149 2.61 10.79 14.49
C THR A 149 1.44 9.80 14.50
N LEU A 150 0.97 9.32 13.34
CA LEU A 150 -0.19 8.42 13.25
C LEU A 150 0.14 6.97 13.60
N GLY A 151 1.41 6.57 13.48
CA GLY A 151 1.84 5.17 13.58
C GLY A 151 3.11 4.95 14.39
N ASN A 152 3.64 5.95 15.11
CA ASN A 152 4.99 5.92 15.70
C ASN A 152 6.07 5.63 14.64
N ILE A 153 5.92 6.20 13.44
CA ILE A 153 6.87 6.01 12.36
C ILE A 153 8.15 6.79 12.66
N GLN A 154 9.29 6.13 12.48
CA GLN A 154 10.61 6.68 12.74
C GLN A 154 11.47 6.63 11.48
N LEU A 155 12.41 7.57 11.35
CA LEU A 155 13.41 7.53 10.28
C LEU A 155 14.08 6.15 10.26
N GLY A 156 14.25 5.60 9.07
CA GLY A 156 14.75 4.24 8.87
C GLY A 156 13.66 3.16 8.74
N ASP A 157 12.39 3.46 9.04
CA ASP A 157 11.28 2.53 8.81
C ASP A 157 11.14 2.19 7.33
N ILE A 158 10.74 0.96 7.04
CA ILE A 158 10.58 0.44 5.69
C ILE A 158 9.13 0.58 5.24
N GLY A 159 8.95 0.80 3.95
CA GLY A 159 7.66 0.76 3.27
C GLY A 159 7.76 0.06 1.93
N TYR A 160 6.59 -0.27 1.37
CA TYR A 160 6.43 -0.70 -0.01
C TYR A 160 5.72 0.39 -0.79
N VAL A 161 6.35 0.87 -1.86
CA VAL A 161 5.80 1.91 -2.73
C VAL A 161 5.45 1.27 -4.07
N TYR A 162 4.21 1.44 -4.51
CA TYR A 162 3.65 0.74 -5.66
C TYR A 162 2.95 1.69 -6.61
N ASN A 163 3.27 1.59 -7.90
CA ASN A 163 2.64 2.39 -8.93
C ASN A 163 1.49 1.58 -9.55
N THR A 164 0.27 2.05 -9.31
CA THR A 164 -0.96 1.35 -9.74
C THR A 164 -1.14 1.32 -11.26
N LEU A 165 -0.48 2.21 -11.99
CA LEU A 165 -0.54 2.28 -13.45
C LEU A 165 0.44 1.30 -14.11
N THR A 166 1.66 1.20 -13.57
CA THR A 166 2.72 0.34 -14.15
C THR A 166 2.71 -1.07 -13.58
N GLY A 167 2.08 -1.28 -12.42
CA GLY A 167 2.13 -2.56 -11.70
C GLY A 167 3.47 -2.84 -11.02
N LEU A 168 4.38 -1.86 -10.99
CA LEU A 168 5.71 -1.99 -10.41
C LEU A 168 5.71 -1.49 -8.96
N GLY A 169 6.46 -2.17 -8.09
CA GLY A 169 6.66 -1.73 -6.72
C GLY A 169 8.07 -1.95 -6.20
N CYS A 170 8.45 -1.14 -5.23
CA CYS A 170 9.79 -1.06 -4.68
C CYS A 170 9.71 -0.94 -3.15
N TYR A 171 10.52 -1.70 -2.43
CA TYR A 171 10.72 -1.45 -1.00
C TYR A 171 11.64 -0.26 -0.82
N ALA A 172 11.31 0.61 0.12
CA ALA A 172 12.09 1.80 0.41
C ALA A 172 12.19 2.06 1.90
N ILE A 173 13.22 2.83 2.25
CA ILE A 173 13.42 3.34 3.60
C ILE A 173 12.81 4.73 3.74
N PHE A 174 12.30 5.07 4.91
CA PHE A 174 11.88 6.42 5.26
C PHE A 174 13.12 7.24 5.61
N ALA A 175 13.60 8.05 4.67
CA ALA A 175 14.87 8.76 4.82
C ALA A 175 14.72 10.26 5.09
N ASP A 176 13.59 10.88 4.75
CA ASP A 176 13.45 12.33 4.89
C ASP A 176 12.10 12.83 5.37
N GLY A 177 12.11 13.93 6.11
CA GLY A 177 10.93 14.61 6.61
C GLY A 177 10.46 15.71 5.67
N GLY A 178 9.22 15.59 5.19
CA GLY A 178 8.59 16.62 4.37
C GLY A 178 7.83 17.65 5.20
N PRO A 179 7.48 18.82 4.62
CA PRO A 179 6.59 19.77 5.27
C PRO A 179 5.22 19.13 5.54
N ALA A 180 4.59 19.49 6.66
CA ALA A 180 3.41 18.79 7.21
C ALA A 180 2.23 18.61 6.22
N GLY A 181 2.11 19.50 5.24
CA GLY A 181 1.03 19.51 4.24
C GLY A 181 1.37 18.87 2.90
N LYS A 182 2.49 18.15 2.73
CA LYS A 182 2.85 17.48 1.47
C LYS A 182 2.91 15.97 1.63
N LEU A 183 2.34 15.26 0.66
CA LEU A 183 2.41 13.81 0.54
C LEU A 183 2.99 13.41 -0.80
N GLY A 184 3.72 12.29 -0.76
CA GLY A 184 4.21 11.62 -1.93
C GLY A 184 5.45 12.31 -2.48
N GLU A 185 6.57 12.13 -1.81
CA GLU A 185 7.90 12.46 -2.35
C GLU A 185 8.78 11.22 -2.18
N ALA A 186 9.68 10.98 -3.14
CA ALA A 186 10.53 9.80 -3.13
C ALA A 186 11.80 10.01 -3.94
N SER A 187 12.80 9.18 -3.65
CA SER A 187 14.11 9.27 -4.27
C SER A 187 14.10 9.01 -5.77
N ILE A 188 15.11 9.56 -6.46
CA ILE A 188 15.37 9.33 -7.89
C ILE A 188 15.44 7.82 -8.18
N TYR A 189 16.13 7.05 -7.33
CA TYR A 189 16.23 5.60 -7.48
C TYR A 189 14.85 4.95 -7.42
N LEU A 190 14.03 5.28 -6.41
CA LEU A 190 12.71 4.69 -6.25
C LEU A 190 11.80 4.98 -7.46
N ALA A 191 11.78 6.24 -7.92
CA ALA A 191 10.95 6.65 -9.05
C ALA A 191 11.27 5.80 -10.31
N ASN A 192 12.55 5.58 -10.60
CA ASN A 192 12.97 4.70 -11.68
C ASN A 192 12.48 3.26 -11.51
N GLN A 193 12.54 2.70 -10.29
CA GLN A 193 12.09 1.33 -10.03
C GLN A 193 10.59 1.13 -10.25
N ILE A 194 9.77 2.17 -10.04
CA ILE A 194 8.32 2.08 -10.18
C ILE A 194 7.79 2.68 -11.50
N GLY A 195 8.69 3.05 -12.41
CA GLY A 195 8.33 3.59 -13.73
C GLY A 195 7.75 4.99 -13.70
N VAL A 196 8.19 5.83 -12.77
CA VAL A 196 7.89 7.28 -12.74
C VAL A 196 9.11 8.04 -13.27
N ASN A 197 8.88 9.09 -14.07
CA ASN A 197 9.96 9.96 -14.55
C ASN A 197 10.77 10.51 -13.36
N SER A 198 12.03 10.11 -13.24
CA SER A 198 12.87 10.42 -12.07
C SER A 198 13.61 11.76 -12.18
N ASN A 199 13.33 12.58 -13.19
CA ASN A 199 13.98 13.88 -13.34
C ASN A 199 13.59 14.82 -12.19
N ALA A 200 14.55 15.30 -11.39
CA ALA A 200 14.23 16.11 -10.21
C ALA A 200 13.50 17.43 -10.55
N ARG A 201 13.76 18.02 -11.72
CA ARG A 201 13.20 19.32 -12.12
C ARG A 201 11.81 19.24 -12.77
N SER A 202 11.43 18.08 -13.30
CA SER A 202 10.27 17.95 -14.19
C SER A 202 9.53 16.61 -14.07
N GLY A 203 10.07 15.68 -13.30
CA GLY A 203 9.55 14.35 -13.12
C GLY A 203 8.48 14.26 -12.04
N GLY A 204 8.24 13.03 -11.60
CA GLY A 204 7.13 12.70 -10.72
C GLY A 204 5.82 12.49 -11.49
N THR A 205 4.74 12.46 -10.73
CA THR A 205 3.36 12.40 -11.23
C THR A 205 2.48 13.19 -10.28
N SER A 206 1.56 13.99 -10.84
CA SER A 206 0.51 14.67 -10.07
C SER A 206 -0.71 13.77 -9.81
N GLN A 207 -0.80 12.63 -10.49
CA GLN A 207 -1.91 11.71 -10.34
C GLN A 207 -1.81 10.95 -9.01
N GLY A 208 -2.94 10.77 -8.33
CA GLY A 208 -3.04 9.95 -7.13
C GLY A 208 -2.97 8.47 -7.42
N ILE A 209 -1.84 7.97 -7.92
CA ILE A 209 -1.66 6.59 -8.41
C ILE A 209 -0.57 5.81 -7.70
N ILE A 210 0.13 6.42 -6.74
CA ILE A 210 1.22 5.78 -6.01
C ILE A 210 0.74 5.38 -4.62
N ASP A 211 0.74 4.09 -4.35
CA ASP A 211 0.45 3.51 -3.05
C ASP A 211 1.70 3.50 -2.19
N TYR A 212 1.56 3.93 -0.94
CA TYR A 212 2.58 3.89 0.08
C TYR A 212 2.08 3.02 1.22
N ILE A 213 2.75 1.89 1.46
CA ILE A 213 2.45 0.94 2.53
C ILE A 213 3.60 1.00 3.53
N VAL A 214 3.44 1.77 4.60
CA VAL A 214 4.50 2.06 5.58
C VAL A 214 4.37 1.11 6.77
N PHE A 215 5.48 0.49 7.17
CA PHE A 215 5.54 -0.45 8.29
C PHE A 215 6.22 0.21 9.49
N PRO A 216 5.49 0.80 10.45
CA PRO A 216 6.11 1.46 11.58
C PRO A 216 6.91 0.48 12.46
N GLY A 217 8.04 0.94 13.01
CA GLY A 217 8.92 0.13 13.85
C GLY A 217 9.61 -1.03 13.11
N SER A 218 9.78 -0.92 11.80
CA SER A 218 10.52 -1.88 10.97
C SER A 218 11.97 -1.45 10.76
N GLY A 219 12.29 -0.19 11.00
CA GLY A 219 13.60 0.40 10.86
C GLY A 219 14.52 0.20 12.04
N ALA A 220 15.80 0.51 11.84
CA ALA A 220 16.81 0.55 12.91
C ALA A 220 16.97 1.96 13.52
N GLY A 221 16.16 2.93 13.11
CA GLY A 221 16.33 4.32 13.51
C GLY A 221 17.46 5.04 12.76
N GLN A 222 18.03 6.05 13.41
CA GLN A 222 19.20 6.80 12.94
C GLN A 222 20.49 5.95 12.98
N GLY A 223 21.50 6.33 12.19
CA GLY A 223 22.89 5.89 12.40
C GLY A 223 23.51 5.09 11.27
N VAL A 224 22.80 4.18 10.60
CA VAL A 224 23.36 3.39 9.48
C VAL A 224 22.38 3.37 8.30
N HIS A 225 22.91 3.61 7.10
CA HIS A 225 22.14 3.45 5.87
C HIS A 225 22.05 1.97 5.52
N LYS A 226 20.81 1.48 5.42
CA LYS A 226 20.57 0.12 4.95
C LYS A 226 20.91 0.01 3.47
N THR A 227 21.53 -1.10 3.10
CA THR A 227 21.69 -1.50 1.70
C THR A 227 20.34 -1.85 1.08
N ILE A 228 20.26 -1.85 -0.26
CA ILE A 228 19.06 -2.30 -0.97
C ILE A 228 18.67 -3.73 -0.57
N GLY A 229 19.64 -4.62 -0.37
CA GLY A 229 19.39 -6.00 0.05
C GLY A 229 18.72 -6.09 1.43
N GLU A 230 19.17 -5.29 2.39
CA GLU A 230 18.55 -5.22 3.73
C GLU A 230 17.16 -4.60 3.67
N ILE A 231 16.97 -3.52 2.89
CA ILE A 231 15.65 -2.90 2.67
C ILE A 231 14.67 -3.92 2.10
N ASN A 232 15.09 -4.67 1.07
CA ASN A 232 14.27 -5.71 0.44
C ASN A 232 13.96 -6.85 1.42
N THR A 233 14.93 -7.28 2.22
CA THR A 233 14.75 -8.37 3.19
C THR A 233 13.74 -7.99 4.26
N ILE A 234 13.88 -6.81 4.87
CA ILE A 234 12.95 -6.32 5.89
C ILE A 234 11.58 -6.05 5.27
N GLY A 235 11.53 -5.40 4.11
CA GLY A 235 10.30 -5.08 3.40
C GLY A 235 9.50 -6.33 3.02
N ALA A 236 10.16 -7.35 2.47
CA ALA A 236 9.52 -8.62 2.13
C ALA A 236 8.95 -9.32 3.38
N ALA A 237 9.70 -9.33 4.48
CA ALA A 237 9.20 -9.89 5.74
C ALA A 237 7.97 -9.13 6.26
N LYS A 238 7.98 -7.79 6.22
CA LYS A 238 6.88 -6.96 6.72
C LYS A 238 5.65 -6.98 5.83
N ILE A 239 5.79 -7.02 4.51
CA ILE A 239 4.62 -7.08 3.63
C ILE A 239 3.92 -8.43 3.73
N ALA A 240 4.66 -9.52 3.97
CA ALA A 240 4.08 -10.85 4.17
C ALA A 240 3.11 -10.89 5.36
N THR A 241 3.38 -10.11 6.43
CA THR A 241 2.50 -10.07 7.61
C THR A 241 1.17 -9.35 7.37
N VAL A 242 1.00 -8.68 6.22
CA VAL A 242 -0.23 -7.97 5.85
C VAL A 242 -0.92 -8.56 4.62
N GLY A 243 -0.60 -9.81 4.25
CA GLY A 243 -1.19 -10.48 3.09
C GLY A 243 -0.45 -10.23 1.78
N GLY A 244 0.82 -9.79 1.85
CA GLY A 244 1.66 -9.56 0.68
C GLY A 244 1.25 -8.31 -0.10
N THR A 245 1.65 -8.24 -1.38
CA THR A 245 1.39 -7.07 -2.24
C THR A 245 -0.10 -6.81 -2.51
N GLY A 246 -0.97 -7.81 -2.26
CA GLY A 246 -2.42 -7.65 -2.33
C GLY A 246 -2.99 -6.58 -1.39
N ILE A 247 -2.25 -6.19 -0.34
CA ILE A 247 -2.60 -5.08 0.57
C ILE A 247 -2.81 -3.74 -0.15
N THR A 248 -2.15 -3.53 -1.29
CA THR A 248 -2.36 -2.36 -2.15
C THR A 248 -3.80 -2.25 -2.67
N GLY A 249 -4.48 -3.39 -2.84
CA GLY A 249 -5.88 -3.46 -3.22
C GLY A 249 -6.82 -2.79 -2.20
N CYS A 250 -6.45 -2.73 -0.92
CA CYS A 250 -7.25 -2.07 0.11
C CYS A 250 -7.29 -0.54 -0.04
N LEU A 251 -6.36 0.06 -0.79
CA LEU A 251 -6.37 1.50 -1.11
C LEU A 251 -7.19 1.83 -2.36
N ASN A 252 -7.78 0.82 -3.02
CA ASN A 252 -8.70 1.08 -4.11
C ASN A 252 -10.03 1.61 -3.57
N THR A 253 -10.09 2.91 -3.29
CA THR A 253 -11.25 3.60 -2.70
C THR A 253 -12.48 3.65 -3.61
N ASN A 254 -12.44 3.03 -4.79
CA ASN A 254 -13.58 2.90 -5.69
C ASN A 254 -14.43 1.65 -5.42
N SER A 255 -14.09 0.86 -4.40
CA SER A 255 -14.92 -0.26 -3.97
C SER A 255 -14.77 -0.41 -2.48
N CYS A 256 -15.89 -0.52 -1.76
CA CYS A 256 -15.83 -1.05 -0.41
C CYS A 256 -15.15 -2.44 -0.42
N GLY A 257 -14.57 -2.83 0.72
CA GLY A 257 -14.22 -4.23 0.95
C GLY A 257 -15.42 -5.15 0.72
N MET A 258 -15.15 -6.40 0.34
CA MET A 258 -16.19 -7.40 0.14
C MET A 258 -16.81 -7.78 1.50
N PRO A 259 -18.14 -7.70 1.69
CA PRO A 259 -18.79 -8.13 2.92
C PRO A 259 -18.50 -9.60 3.27
N SER A 260 -18.33 -9.88 4.55
CA SER A 260 -18.05 -11.21 5.11
C SER A 260 -18.95 -11.50 6.32
N GLY A 261 -18.80 -12.68 6.95
CA GLY A 261 -19.58 -13.04 8.14
C GLY A 261 -21.08 -13.18 7.89
N LEU A 262 -21.47 -13.62 6.69
CA LEU A 262 -22.87 -13.77 6.31
C LEU A 262 -23.55 -14.84 7.18
N THR A 263 -24.61 -14.46 7.88
CA THR A 263 -25.43 -15.35 8.73
C THR A 263 -26.91 -15.05 8.57
N VAL A 264 -27.77 -15.98 8.99
CA VAL A 264 -29.24 -15.83 8.95
C VAL A 264 -29.81 -16.00 10.35
N SER A 265 -30.72 -15.11 10.74
CA SER A 265 -31.45 -15.14 12.01
C SER A 265 -32.93 -14.88 11.79
N LEU A 266 -33.75 -15.01 12.85
CA LEU A 266 -35.22 -14.81 12.80
C LEU A 266 -35.89 -15.55 11.63
N LEU A 267 -35.45 -16.80 11.42
CA LEU A 267 -35.89 -17.65 10.33
C LEU A 267 -37.34 -18.11 10.58
N ALA A 268 -38.22 -17.86 9.62
CA ALA A 268 -39.63 -18.21 9.66
C ALA A 268 -40.05 -18.87 8.34
N PRO A 269 -41.30 -19.36 8.21
CA PRO A 269 -41.77 -19.96 6.96
C PRO A 269 -41.75 -19.00 5.77
N THR A 270 -42.00 -17.70 6.00
CA THR A 270 -42.14 -16.70 4.94
C THR A 270 -41.23 -15.48 5.10
N SER A 271 -40.30 -15.50 6.05
CA SER A 271 -39.37 -14.40 6.31
C SER A 271 -38.05 -14.86 6.92
N ALA A 272 -37.03 -14.02 6.82
CA ALA A 272 -35.73 -14.21 7.46
C ALA A 272 -35.02 -12.86 7.64
N THR A 273 -34.04 -12.79 8.55
CA THR A 273 -33.11 -11.66 8.65
C THR A 273 -31.72 -12.09 8.21
N LEU A 274 -31.19 -11.41 7.20
CA LEU A 274 -29.85 -11.61 6.67
C LEU A 274 -28.89 -10.66 7.40
N ASN A 275 -27.76 -11.17 7.88
CA ASN A 275 -26.78 -10.38 8.65
C ASN A 275 -25.38 -10.54 8.04
N TRP A 276 -24.53 -9.53 8.19
CA TRP A 276 -23.13 -9.55 7.75
C TRP A 276 -22.26 -8.68 8.67
N THR A 277 -20.94 -8.82 8.55
CA THR A 277 -19.98 -7.97 9.26
C THR A 277 -19.90 -6.59 8.60
N ALA A 278 -19.77 -5.54 9.41
CA ALA A 278 -19.61 -4.17 8.93
C ALA A 278 -18.37 -4.03 8.04
N VAL A 279 -18.52 -3.37 6.90
CA VAL A 279 -17.41 -2.96 6.04
C VAL A 279 -17.08 -1.50 6.33
N SER A 280 -15.82 -1.23 6.67
CA SER A 280 -15.35 0.13 6.96
C SER A 280 -15.58 1.06 5.76
N GLY A 281 -16.12 2.25 6.03
CA GLY A 281 -16.42 3.27 5.03
C GLY A 281 -17.67 3.02 4.18
N ALA A 282 -18.41 1.93 4.40
CA ALA A 282 -19.68 1.69 3.73
C ALA A 282 -20.76 2.67 4.21
N ASN A 283 -21.38 3.38 3.25
CA ASN A 283 -22.54 4.24 3.49
C ASN A 283 -23.84 3.42 3.46
N SER A 284 -23.85 2.33 2.68
CA SER A 284 -24.96 1.39 2.59
C SER A 284 -24.48 0.03 2.06
N TYR A 285 -25.40 -0.91 1.92
CA TYR A 285 -25.19 -2.23 1.37
C TYR A 285 -26.28 -2.54 0.35
N THR A 286 -25.92 -3.23 -0.72
CA THR A 286 -26.86 -3.83 -1.65
C THR A 286 -26.87 -5.34 -1.41
N VAL A 287 -28.02 -5.87 -1.03
CA VAL A 287 -28.25 -7.30 -0.82
C VAL A 287 -29.02 -7.81 -2.02
N LYS A 288 -28.60 -8.95 -2.57
CA LYS A 288 -29.40 -9.69 -3.54
C LYS A 288 -29.67 -11.09 -3.04
N TYR A 289 -30.90 -11.57 -3.25
CA TYR A 289 -31.32 -12.91 -2.85
C TYR A 289 -32.21 -13.54 -3.92
N LYS A 290 -32.20 -14.87 -3.99
CA LYS A 290 -33.06 -15.64 -4.89
C LYS A 290 -33.27 -17.05 -4.37
N LYS A 291 -34.31 -17.73 -4.85
CA LYS A 291 -34.41 -19.19 -4.70
C LYS A 291 -33.22 -19.85 -5.40
N THR A 292 -32.66 -20.89 -4.82
CA THR A 292 -31.50 -21.58 -5.42
C THR A 292 -31.80 -22.15 -6.81
N SER A 293 -33.06 -22.51 -7.07
CA SER A 293 -33.56 -23.00 -8.36
C SER A 293 -33.78 -21.93 -9.45
N LEU A 294 -33.74 -20.64 -9.09
CA LEU A 294 -33.97 -19.54 -10.02
C LEU A 294 -32.66 -18.91 -10.49
N PHE A 295 -32.69 -18.23 -11.63
CA PHE A 295 -31.55 -17.46 -12.15
C PHE A 295 -31.62 -15.98 -11.78
N THR A 296 -32.83 -15.41 -11.69
CA THR A 296 -33.08 -14.00 -11.42
C THR A 296 -32.92 -13.65 -9.95
N TRP A 297 -32.28 -12.53 -9.65
CA TRP A 297 -32.06 -12.01 -8.31
C TRP A 297 -33.06 -10.90 -7.96
N THR A 298 -33.58 -10.93 -6.73
CA THR A 298 -34.22 -9.77 -6.11
C THR A 298 -33.15 -8.95 -5.41
N THR A 299 -33.14 -7.63 -5.61
CA THR A 299 -32.12 -6.74 -5.05
C THR A 299 -32.76 -5.69 -4.14
N ILE A 300 -32.17 -5.48 -2.96
CA ILE A 300 -32.64 -4.54 -1.94
C ILE A 300 -31.46 -3.82 -1.28
N SER A 301 -31.68 -2.61 -0.77
CA SER A 301 -30.67 -1.86 -0.03
C SER A 301 -30.84 -1.97 1.48
N SER A 302 -29.73 -1.80 2.23
CA SER A 302 -29.72 -1.60 3.67
C SER A 302 -28.70 -0.53 4.06
N THR A 303 -29.00 0.28 5.07
CA THR A 303 -28.05 1.24 5.68
C THR A 303 -27.38 0.68 6.93
N THR A 304 -27.82 -0.48 7.41
CA THR A 304 -27.24 -1.20 8.55
C THR A 304 -26.60 -2.50 8.08
N THR A 305 -26.05 -3.28 9.01
CA THR A 305 -25.40 -4.58 8.74
C THR A 305 -26.37 -5.77 8.72
N SER A 306 -27.67 -5.49 8.62
CA SER A 306 -28.70 -6.53 8.50
C SER A 306 -29.84 -6.09 7.59
N LYS A 307 -30.61 -7.07 7.11
CA LYS A 307 -31.83 -6.82 6.33
C LYS A 307 -32.86 -7.93 6.54
N ALA A 308 -34.03 -7.54 7.04
CA ALA A 308 -35.20 -8.41 7.07
C ALA A 308 -35.80 -8.53 5.66
N ILE A 309 -36.12 -9.75 5.25
CA ILE A 309 -36.80 -10.10 4.00
C ILE A 309 -38.07 -10.91 4.30
N SER A 310 -39.13 -10.67 3.54
CA SER A 310 -40.44 -11.30 3.69
C SER A 310 -41.00 -11.76 2.33
N GLY A 311 -42.17 -12.40 2.34
CA GLY A 311 -42.79 -12.95 1.12
C GLY A 311 -42.06 -14.18 0.57
N LEU A 312 -41.29 -14.87 1.41
CA LEU A 312 -40.61 -16.10 1.05
C LEU A 312 -41.61 -17.27 1.01
N THR A 313 -41.28 -18.32 0.27
CA THR A 313 -42.04 -19.57 0.26
C THR A 313 -41.53 -20.48 1.37
N ALA A 314 -42.42 -21.15 2.11
CA ALA A 314 -42.05 -22.12 3.13
C ALA A 314 -41.25 -23.31 2.55
N SER A 315 -40.43 -23.95 3.39
CA SER A 315 -39.61 -25.11 3.04
C SER A 315 -38.79 -24.94 1.75
N THR A 316 -38.30 -23.73 1.47
CA THR A 316 -37.63 -23.39 0.21
C THR A 316 -36.21 -22.89 0.47
N SER A 317 -35.25 -23.39 -0.31
CA SER A 317 -33.87 -22.94 -0.25
C SER A 317 -33.64 -21.66 -1.04
N TYR A 318 -32.95 -20.72 -0.41
CA TYR A 318 -32.54 -19.44 -0.95
C TYR A 318 -31.03 -19.27 -0.84
N GLN A 319 -30.48 -18.41 -1.69
CA GLN A 319 -29.12 -17.90 -1.57
C GLN A 319 -29.14 -16.37 -1.58
N PHE A 320 -28.18 -15.77 -0.89
CA PHE A 320 -27.98 -14.32 -0.88
C PHE A 320 -26.51 -13.92 -0.96
N GLN A 321 -26.27 -12.74 -1.51
CA GLN A 321 -24.97 -12.08 -1.57
C GLN A 321 -25.14 -10.62 -1.15
N VAL A 322 -24.08 -10.05 -0.58
CA VAL A 322 -24.07 -8.65 -0.13
C VAL A 322 -22.87 -7.95 -0.77
N GLN A 323 -23.07 -6.75 -1.30
CA GLN A 323 -21.98 -5.82 -1.62
C GLN A 323 -22.12 -4.56 -0.77
N ALA A 324 -21.01 -4.02 -0.31
CA ALA A 324 -20.98 -2.73 0.38
C ALA A 324 -20.90 -1.59 -0.65
N VAL A 325 -21.50 -0.45 -0.32
CA VAL A 325 -21.54 0.76 -1.17
C VAL A 325 -20.93 1.92 -0.40
N CYS A 326 -19.81 2.44 -0.93
CA CYS A 326 -19.02 3.51 -0.33
C CYS A 326 -19.26 4.78 -1.18
N SER A 327 -18.24 5.29 -1.88
CA SER A 327 -18.41 6.22 -3.01
C SER A 327 -18.90 5.53 -4.29
N SER A 328 -18.66 4.22 -4.39
CA SER A 328 -19.17 3.34 -5.44
C SER A 328 -19.37 1.94 -4.87
N ALA A 329 -20.13 1.11 -5.60
CA ALA A 329 -20.40 -0.27 -5.20
C ALA A 329 -19.13 -1.13 -5.30
N GLY A 330 -18.86 -1.91 -4.25
CA GLY A 330 -17.81 -2.94 -4.26
C GLY A 330 -18.28 -4.26 -4.88
N ALA A 331 -17.45 -5.31 -4.75
CA ALA A 331 -17.83 -6.66 -5.18
C ALA A 331 -18.85 -7.29 -4.23
N TYR A 332 -19.70 -8.18 -4.78
CA TYR A 332 -20.56 -9.05 -3.98
C TYR A 332 -19.75 -10.11 -3.24
N SER A 333 -20.16 -10.41 -2.01
CA SER A 333 -19.67 -11.53 -1.21
C SER A 333 -19.84 -12.89 -1.92
N ALA A 334 -19.17 -13.91 -1.40
CA ALA A 334 -19.58 -15.29 -1.65
C ALA A 334 -21.07 -15.48 -1.28
N ALA A 335 -21.75 -16.37 -2.00
CA ALA A 335 -23.16 -16.66 -1.72
C ALA A 335 -23.29 -17.48 -0.43
N ALA A 336 -24.19 -17.06 0.45
CA ALA A 336 -24.63 -17.84 1.61
C ALA A 336 -26.03 -18.40 1.34
N THR A 337 -26.30 -19.61 1.82
CA THR A 337 -27.56 -20.33 1.61
C THR A 337 -28.34 -20.50 2.91
N PHE A 338 -29.66 -20.48 2.82
CA PHE A 338 -30.56 -20.83 3.92
C PHE A 338 -31.85 -21.47 3.39
N THR A 339 -32.58 -22.17 4.26
CA THR A 339 -33.88 -22.77 3.91
C THR A 339 -34.93 -22.26 4.89
N THR A 340 -36.05 -21.76 4.38
CA THR A 340 -37.18 -21.32 5.23
C THR A 340 -37.81 -22.49 5.98
N LEU A 341 -38.44 -22.20 7.12
CA LEU A 341 -39.14 -23.22 7.90
C LEU A 341 -40.38 -23.74 7.15
N ALA A 342 -40.91 -24.88 7.58
CA ALA A 342 -42.18 -25.39 7.09
C ALA A 342 -43.34 -24.54 7.62
N SER A 343 -44.43 -24.44 6.86
CA SER A 343 -45.66 -23.81 7.33
C SER A 343 -46.20 -24.57 8.55
N THR A 344 -46.56 -23.86 9.60
CA THR A 344 -47.25 -24.45 10.75
C THR A 344 -48.70 -24.70 10.35
N SER A 345 -49.08 -25.95 10.08
CA SER A 345 -50.48 -26.33 10.01
C SER A 345 -51.03 -26.40 11.44
N THR A 346 -51.86 -25.44 11.84
CA THR A 346 -52.71 -25.63 13.02
C THR A 346 -53.78 -26.65 12.65
N SER A 347 -53.61 -27.89 13.10
CA SER A 347 -54.71 -28.85 13.09
C SER A 347 -55.70 -28.38 14.15
N SER A 348 -56.81 -27.78 13.75
CA SER A 348 -57.93 -27.52 14.66
C SER A 348 -58.55 -28.86 15.02
N THR A 349 -58.33 -29.30 16.26
CA THR A 349 -59.10 -30.38 16.92
C THR A 349 -60.44 -29.86 17.37
#